data_AF-A0A7V5P380-F1
#
_entry.id   AF-A0A7V5P380-F1
#
_cell.length_a   1.000
_cell.length_b   1.000
_cell.length_c   1.000
_cell.angle_alpha   90.00
_cell.angle_beta   90.00
_cell.angle_gamma   90.00
#
_symmetry.space_group_name_H-M   'P 1'
#
loop_
_entity.id
_entity.type
_entity.pdbx_description
1 polymer ?
#
loop_
_entity_poly.entity_id
_entity_poly.type
_entity_poly.pdbx_seq_one_letter_code
_entity_poly.pdbx_strand_id
1 'polypeptide(L)'
;MTLEFECINCGADFELEFNDLLDKPDKLKCPNCDIRADVHAVEDMMGALDDVCANVKQIRRKFRVSFTLESDDLPPPYGPVDEHEADSWADEKIEEEVEEEDEE
;
A
#
# COMPACT_ATOMS: atom_id res chain seq x y z
N MET A 1 0.25 -12.45 -12.76
CA MET A 1 0.94 -11.14 -12.77
C MET A 1 1.93 -11.27 -11.67
N THR A 2 3.21 -11.09 -11.97
CA THR A 2 4.28 -11.27 -10.99
C THR A 2 4.61 -9.89 -10.44
N LEU A 3 4.79 -9.80 -9.13
CA LEU A 3 5.17 -8.60 -8.40
C LEU A 3 6.61 -8.78 -7.93
N GLU A 4 7.44 -7.76 -8.19
CA GLU A 4 8.84 -7.70 -7.77
C GLU A 4 8.94 -6.90 -6.47
N PHE A 5 9.71 -7.42 -5.51
CA PHE A 5 9.92 -6.80 -4.20
C PHE A 5 11.41 -6.75 -3.86
N GLU A 6 11.85 -5.63 -3.31
CA GLU A 6 13.15 -5.50 -2.65
C GLU A 6 12.95 -5.52 -1.12
N CYS A 7 13.69 -6.39 -0.43
CA CYS A 7 13.73 -6.33 1.03
C CYS A 7 14.69 -5.25 1.52
N ILE A 8 14.16 -4.10 1.95
CA ILE A 8 14.95 -2.97 2.48
C ILE A 8 15.91 -3.40 3.61
N ASN A 9 15.54 -4.40 4.42
CA ASN A 9 16.37 -4.86 5.54
C ASN A 9 17.65 -5.61 5.12
N CYS A 10 17.63 -6.33 3.99
CA CYS A 10 18.79 -7.15 3.57
C CYS A 10 19.21 -7.01 2.11
N GLY A 11 18.53 -6.16 1.33
CA GLY A 11 18.78 -5.92 -0.09
C GLY A 11 18.49 -7.11 -1.00
N ALA A 12 17.68 -8.07 -0.54
CA ALA A 12 17.33 -9.24 -1.33
C ALA A 12 16.11 -8.94 -2.21
N ASP A 13 16.23 -9.20 -3.51
CA ASP A 13 15.13 -9.15 -4.46
C ASP A 13 14.40 -10.50 -4.52
N PHE A 14 13.08 -10.45 -4.59
CA PHE A 14 12.25 -11.64 -4.75
C PHE A 14 10.95 -11.33 -5.47
N GLU A 15 10.38 -12.36 -6.09
CA GLU A 15 9.14 -12.27 -6.86
C GLU A 15 8.04 -13.08 -6.20
N LEU A 16 6.81 -12.55 -6.21
CA LEU A 16 5.61 -13.27 -5.80
C LEU A 16 4.51 -13.13 -6.84
N GLU A 17 3.68 -14.16 -6.95
CA GLU A 17 2.51 -14.11 -7.82
C GLU A 17 1.39 -13.29 -7.18
N PHE A 18 0.77 -12.40 -7.95
CA PHE A 18 -0.37 -11.59 -7.53
C PHE A 18 -1.50 -12.43 -6.93
N ASN A 19 -1.91 -13.52 -7.60
CA ASN A 19 -2.99 -14.37 -7.09
C ASN A 19 -2.61 -15.07 -5.77
N ASP A 20 -1.32 -15.35 -5.58
CA ASP A 20 -0.84 -15.97 -4.36
C ASP A 20 -0.95 -15.03 -3.16
N LEU A 21 -0.66 -13.74 -3.36
CA LEU A 21 -0.79 -12.71 -2.32
C LEU A 21 -2.25 -12.32 -2.08
N LEU A 22 -3.09 -12.34 -3.12
CA LEU A 22 -4.53 -12.11 -2.99
C LEU A 22 -5.20 -13.19 -2.13
N ASP A 23 -4.81 -14.47 -2.30
CA ASP A 23 -5.34 -15.58 -1.50
C ASP A 23 -4.66 -15.73 -0.13
N LYS A 24 -3.38 -15.35 -0.02
CA LYS A 24 -2.51 -15.58 1.14
C LYS A 24 -1.60 -14.36 1.39
N PRO A 25 -2.11 -13.30 2.00
CA PRO A 25 -1.37 -12.05 2.24
C PRO A 25 -0.15 -12.24 3.16
N ASP A 26 -0.17 -13.25 4.04
CA ASP A 26 0.94 -13.61 4.93
C ASP A 26 2.19 -14.14 4.19
N LYS A 27 2.08 -14.39 2.87
CA LYS A 27 3.21 -14.76 2.02
C LYS A 27 4.20 -13.63 1.78
N LEU A 28 3.86 -12.36 2.03
CA LEU A 28 4.82 -11.27 1.88
C LEU A 28 5.85 -11.29 3.04
N LYS A 29 6.82 -12.18 2.87
CA LYS A 29 7.92 -12.48 3.80
C LYS A 29 9.21 -12.57 3.00
N CYS A 30 10.24 -11.85 3.44
CA CYS A 30 11.55 -11.94 2.81
C CYS A 30 12.11 -13.37 2.92
N PRO A 31 12.54 -14.01 1.82
CA PRO A 31 13.07 -15.38 1.86
C PRO A 31 14.47 -15.48 2.49
N ASN A 32 15.16 -14.35 2.68
CA ASN A 32 16.53 -14.32 3.20
C ASN A 32 16.59 -14.00 4.70
N CYS A 33 15.87 -12.96 5.16
CA CYS A 33 15.92 -12.52 6.56
C CYS A 33 14.60 -12.68 7.33
N ASP A 34 13.59 -13.30 6.72
CA ASP A 34 12.30 -13.65 7.32
C ASP A 34 11.44 -12.50 7.85
N ILE A 35 11.81 -11.23 7.58
CA ILE A 35 10.97 -10.07 7.88
C ILE A 35 9.64 -10.16 7.11
N ARG A 36 8.55 -9.73 7.75
CA ARG A 36 7.19 -9.80 7.23
C ARG A 36 6.60 -8.41 7.10
N ALA A 37 5.80 -8.20 6.07
CA ALA A 37 4.92 -7.04 5.99
C ALA A 37 3.72 -7.20 6.96
N ASP A 38 3.07 -6.08 7.28
CA ASP A 38 1.78 -6.11 7.96
C ASP A 38 0.73 -6.77 7.05
N VAL A 39 -0.02 -7.73 7.59
CA VAL A 39 -0.94 -8.55 6.80
C VAL A 39 -2.11 -7.71 6.28
N HIS A 40 -2.66 -6.81 7.08
CA HIS A 40 -3.80 -5.98 6.68
C HIS A 40 -3.39 -5.01 5.56
N ALA A 41 -2.21 -4.41 5.66
CA ALA A 41 -1.67 -3.56 4.60
C ALA A 41 -1.51 -4.32 3.27
N VAL A 42 -1.10 -5.60 3.32
CA VAL A 42 -1.00 -6.44 2.11
C VAL A 42 -2.38 -6.80 1.56
N GLU A 43 -3.35 -7.15 2.41
CA GLU A 43 -4.74 -7.40 2.01
C GLU A 43 -5.34 -6.19 1.30
N ASP A 44 -5.20 -5.00 1.89
CA ASP A 44 -5.70 -3.75 1.31
C ASP A 44 -5.05 -3.44 -0.04
N MET A 45 -3.73 -3.59 -0.15
CA MET A 45 -2.99 -3.38 -1.40
C MET A 45 -3.43 -4.35 -2.50
N MET A 46 -3.58 -5.65 -2.17
CA MET A 46 -4.00 -6.65 -3.15
C MET A 46 -5.46 -6.44 -3.59
N GLY A 47 -6.35 -6.06 -2.67
CA GLY A 47 -7.73 -5.70 -2.98
C GLY A 47 -7.82 -4.51 -3.94
N ALA A 48 -7.06 -3.44 -3.68
CA ALA A 48 -7.01 -2.29 -4.57
C ALA A 48 -6.47 -2.64 -5.97
N LEU A 49 -5.45 -3.50 -6.05
CA LEU A 49 -4.92 -3.98 -7.33
C LEU A 49 -5.92 -4.87 -8.10
N ASP A 50 -6.71 -5.69 -7.40
CA ASP A 50 -7.79 -6.47 -8.03
C ASP A 50 -8.88 -5.54 -8.60
N ASP A 51 -9.25 -4.50 -7.87
CA ASP A 51 -10.19 -3.47 -8.35
C ASP A 51 -9.65 -2.75 -9.59
N VAL A 52 -8.36 -2.40 -9.62
CA VAL A 52 -7.71 -1.85 -10.82
C VAL A 52 -7.83 -2.82 -11.99
N CYS A 53 -7.54 -4.11 -11.79
CA CYS A 53 -7.68 -5.14 -12.82
C CYS A 53 -9.13 -5.26 -13.33
N ALA A 54 -10.11 -5.20 -12.42
CA ALA A 54 -11.53 -5.21 -12.76
C ALA A 54 -11.92 -3.98 -13.59
N ASN A 55 -11.41 -2.80 -13.25
CA ASN A 55 -11.66 -1.56 -13.99
C ASN A 55 -10.99 -1.57 -15.37
N VAL A 56 -9.74 -2.04 -15.47
CA VAL A 56 -9.04 -2.23 -16.75
C VAL A 56 -9.85 -3.14 -17.67
N LYS A 57 -10.43 -4.23 -17.15
CA LYS A 57 -11.30 -5.12 -17.93
C LYS A 57 -12.51 -4.41 -18.53
N GLN A 58 -13.06 -3.38 -17.89
CA GLN A 58 -14.19 -2.61 -18.42
C GLN A 58 -13.78 -1.70 -19.59
N ILE A 59 -12.60 -1.07 -19.49
CA ILE A 59 -12.13 -0.09 -20.50
C ILE A 59 -11.31 -0.73 -21.64
N ARG A 60 -10.83 -1.97 -21.48
CA ARG A 60 -9.90 -2.62 -22.44
C ARG A 60 -10.41 -2.79 -23.87
N ARG A 61 -11.72 -2.63 -24.09
CA ARG A 61 -12.31 -2.66 -25.45
C ARG A 61 -11.96 -1.42 -26.27
N LYS A 62 -11.64 -0.31 -25.61
CA LYS A 62 -11.36 0.99 -26.24
C LYS A 62 -9.95 1.50 -25.96
N PHE A 63 -9.41 1.16 -24.79
CA PHE A 63 -8.12 1.68 -24.33
C PHE A 63 -7.19 0.54 -23.93
N ARG A 64 -5.88 0.74 -24.10
CA ARG A 64 -4.84 -0.10 -23.51
C ARG A 64 -4.17 0.70 -22.42
N VAL A 65 -3.99 0.07 -21.26
CA VAL A 65 -3.34 0.67 -20.08
C VAL A 65 -2.03 -0.06 -19.84
N SER A 66 -0.97 0.70 -19.61
CA SER A 66 0.34 0.24 -19.18
C SER A 66 0.84 1.26 -18.17
N PHE A 67 1.19 0.83 -16.98
CA PHE A 67 1.83 1.67 -15.96
C PHE A 67 2.80 0.81 -15.16
N THR A 68 3.82 1.46 -14.63
CA THR A 68 4.79 0.89 -13.69
C THR A 68 4.61 1.64 -12.38
N LEU A 69 4.58 0.94 -11.26
CA LEU A 69 4.45 1.51 -9.93
C LEU A 69 5.72 1.17 -9.15
N GLU A 70 6.55 2.18 -8.90
CA GLU A 70 7.76 2.07 -8.09
C GLU A 70 7.52 2.81 -6.77
N SER A 71 7.81 2.17 -5.64
CA SER A 71 7.54 2.74 -4.31
C SER A 71 8.25 4.07 -4.06
N ASP A 72 9.42 4.26 -4.68
CA ASP A 72 10.25 5.46 -4.51
C ASP A 72 9.85 6.62 -5.43
N ASP A 73 9.01 6.37 -6.45
CA ASP A 73 8.56 7.38 -7.44
C ASP A 73 7.04 7.66 -7.32
N LEU A 74 6.46 7.40 -6.15
CA LEU A 74 5.04 7.70 -5.93
C LEU A 74 4.80 9.22 -5.92
N PRO A 75 3.79 9.73 -6.65
CA PRO A 75 3.49 11.15 -6.66
C PRO A 75 2.94 11.60 -5.30
N PRO A 76 3.03 12.91 -4.97
CA PRO A 76 2.35 13.45 -3.79
C PRO A 76 0.86 13.10 -3.79
N PRO A 77 0.26 12.74 -2.63
CA PRO A 77 0.83 12.76 -1.27
C PRO A 77 1.52 11.45 -0.82
N TYR A 78 1.80 10.52 -1.75
CA TYR A 78 2.20 9.15 -1.42
C TYR A 78 3.73 8.92 -1.39
N GLY A 79 4.50 9.82 -2.01
CA GLY A 79 5.96 9.82 -1.97
C GLY A 79 6.54 10.50 -0.70
N PRO A 80 7.87 10.45 -0.49
CA PRO A 80 8.49 11.15 0.63
C PRO A 80 8.15 12.64 0.57
N VAL A 81 7.53 13.14 1.63
CA VAL A 81 7.27 14.57 1.81
C VAL A 81 8.64 15.24 1.87
N ASP A 82 8.96 16.08 0.90
CA ASP A 82 10.13 16.96 1.01
C ASP A 82 9.99 17.71 2.35
N GLU A 83 11.01 17.65 3.19
CA GLU A 83 10.99 18.16 4.57
C GLU A 83 10.57 19.64 4.63
N HIS A 84 10.62 20.34 3.49
CA HIS A 84 10.19 21.71 3.30
C HIS A 84 8.69 21.95 3.08
N GLU A 85 7.85 20.92 2.90
CA GLU A 85 6.37 21.05 2.75
C GLU A 85 5.57 20.48 3.93
N ALA A 86 6.23 20.00 4.99
CA ALA A 86 5.60 19.38 6.16
C ALA A 86 4.82 20.35 7.09
N ASP A 87 4.78 21.65 6.79
CA ASP A 87 4.08 22.65 7.63
C ASP A 87 2.58 22.82 7.30
N SER A 88 2.02 22.10 6.31
CA SER A 88 0.63 22.30 5.89
C SER A 88 -0.37 21.23 6.36
N TRP A 89 0.06 20.18 7.09
CA TRP A 89 -0.82 19.06 7.47
C TRP A 89 -1.01 18.86 8.98
N ALA A 90 -0.54 19.81 9.79
CA ALA A 90 -0.67 19.78 11.26
C ALA A 90 -1.94 20.49 11.80
N ASP A 91 -2.99 20.67 11.00
CA ASP A 91 -4.23 21.36 11.41
C ASP A 91 -5.49 20.55 11.09
N GLU A 92 -5.54 19.29 11.52
CA GLU A 92 -6.81 18.63 11.82
C GLU A 92 -6.76 18.17 13.27
N LYS A 93 -6.91 19.14 14.19
CA LYS A 93 -7.23 18.87 15.59
C LYS A 93 -8.55 18.11 15.62
N ILE A 94 -8.46 16.82 15.90
CA ILE A 94 -9.59 16.02 16.37
C ILE A 94 -9.99 16.63 17.72
N GLU A 95 -11.08 17.38 17.74
CA GLU A 95 -11.74 17.79 18.97
C GLU A 95 -12.30 16.52 19.63
N GLU A 96 -11.60 16.02 20.65
CA GLU A 96 -12.15 15.01 21.56
C GLU A 96 -13.35 15.63 22.29
N GLU A 97 -14.57 15.27 21.86
CA GLU A 97 -15.78 15.47 22.65
C GLU A 97 -15.65 14.61 23.92
N VAL A 98 -15.39 15.27 25.05
CA VAL A 98 -15.34 14.64 26.38
C VAL A 98 -16.78 14.24 26.75
N GLU A 99 -17.05 12.94 26.74
CA GLU A 99 -18.28 12.35 27.27
C GLU A 99 -18.37 12.50 28.81
N GLU A 100 -19.60 12.62 29.27
CA GLU A 100 -20.08 13.14 30.55
C GLU A 100 -19.60 12.36 31.80
N GLU A 101 -19.14 13.09 32.83
CA GLU A 101 -19.07 12.56 34.21
C GLU A 101 -20.43 12.76 34.89
N ASP A 102 -21.17 11.66 35.02
CA ASP A 102 -22.31 11.50 35.94
C ASP A 102 -21.81 11.61 37.39
N GLU A 103 -22.14 12.70 38.08
CA GLU A 103 -22.03 12.82 39.55
C GLU A 103 -23.42 12.79 40.20
N GLU A 104 -23.69 11.68 40.90
CA GLU A 104 -24.68 11.39 41.99
C GLU A 104 -26.20 11.38 41.72
#